data_AF-A0A7L4RAU7-F1
#
_entry.id   AF-A0A7L4RAU7-F1
#
_cell.length_a   1.000
_cell.length_b   1.000
_cell.length_c   1.000
_cell.angle_alpha   90.00
_cell.angle_beta   90.00
_cell.angle_gamma   90.00
#
_symmetry.space_group_name_H-M   'P 1'
#
loop_
_entity.id
_entity.type
_entity.pdbx_description
1 polymer ?
#
loop_
_entity_poly.entity_id
_entity_poly.type
_entity_poly.pdbx_seq_one_letter_code
_entity_poly.pdbx_strand_id
1 'polypeptide(L)'
;MEYQHKLLLLAALLVVVALYVVATMAPQQPEQADTSKEQALLLKSAGFGKGLGDYTYSYSETTNGYKTTYSLVNAGDSGIVEIGNPLSTKRIYLLPNDTILCIKYPIEESCSSIQQNTEMQNYISFARSKLFNDTNIAKAETDMQILLNRGYLHLDGGMEDVVVGTTTCRQVTYTIDYSNATVDDAARYGIGAASPKVYRITRCIEPESGLAYQTTMTYNDKINNTRTTRVVSFKESAASITPPANLSGDAVEVFRKERADWLELALCYTDIQGDDRDKCLSGIALNLHRKDLCELAGGRNDMCLLSIVPYTKDETICLAISDSAYKDNCYGVLADVYKDSSYCANIQDSAKKEMCMEVAAPHGPAQDGNQTSSGNETGATDGAGQTNASGDGGNQSEVDINKLLDYIDKNTSTKGNSTDTNGSNESG
;
A
#
# COMPACT_ATOMS: atom_id res chain seq x y z
N MET A 1 -29.35 53.18 60.69
CA MET A 1 -27.89 53.16 60.35
C MET A 1 -27.30 51.76 60.42
N GLU A 2 -27.67 50.90 61.37
CA GLU A 2 -27.11 49.55 61.51
C GLU A 2 -27.31 48.63 60.29
N TYR A 3 -28.47 48.73 59.62
CA TYR A 3 -28.78 47.92 58.43
C TYR A 3 -27.90 48.26 57.21
N GLN A 4 -27.56 49.53 57.03
CA GLN A 4 -26.66 49.94 55.94
C GLN A 4 -25.23 49.45 56.16
N HIS A 5 -24.80 49.36 57.42
CA HIS A 5 -23.48 48.82 57.76
C HIS A 5 -23.39 47.31 57.49
N LYS A 6 -24.46 46.57 57.83
CA LYS A 6 -24.57 45.13 57.52
C LYS A 6 -24.62 44.87 56.01
N LEU A 7 -25.31 45.71 55.23
CA LEU A 7 -25.37 45.59 53.78
C LEU A 7 -24.02 45.85 53.11
N LEU A 8 -23.27 46.85 53.58
CA LEU A 8 -21.91 47.16 53.09
C LEU A 8 -20.92 46.04 53.41
N LEU A 9 -20.98 45.45 54.61
CA LEU A 9 -20.15 44.30 54.98
C LEU A 9 -20.45 43.07 54.13
N LEU A 10 -21.73 42.80 53.83
CA LEU A 10 -22.12 41.67 52.99
C LEU A 10 -21.64 41.86 51.54
N ALA A 11 -21.76 43.08 51.00
CA ALA A 11 -21.27 43.42 49.67
C ALA A 11 -19.73 43.29 49.58
N ALA A 12 -19.00 43.76 50.59
CA ALA A 12 -17.55 43.61 50.66
C ALA A 12 -17.14 42.13 50.73
N LEU A 13 -17.85 41.32 51.52
CA LEU A 13 -17.60 39.87 51.62
C LEU A 13 -17.82 39.17 50.27
N LEU A 14 -18.89 39.51 49.56
CA LEU A 14 -19.18 38.95 48.23
C LEU A 14 -18.12 39.32 47.20
N VAL A 15 -17.59 40.54 47.23
CA VAL A 15 -16.47 40.94 46.36
C VAL A 15 -15.21 40.16 46.68
N VAL A 16 -14.88 39.96 47.97
CA VAL A 16 -13.71 39.16 48.38
C VAL A 16 -13.85 37.69 47.95
N VAL A 17 -15.04 37.09 48.11
CA VAL A 17 -15.30 35.72 47.65
C VAL A 17 -15.22 35.62 46.13
N ALA A 18 -15.77 36.59 45.38
CA ALA A 18 -15.66 36.61 43.93
C ALA A 18 -14.20 36.74 43.45
N LEU A 19 -13.40 37.60 44.09
CA LEU A 19 -11.97 37.73 43.78
C LEU A 19 -11.19 36.46 44.13
N TYR A 20 -11.53 35.79 45.24
CA TYR A 20 -10.91 34.52 45.62
C TYR A 20 -11.27 33.39 44.64
N VAL A 21 -12.52 33.33 44.18
CA VAL A 21 -12.95 32.35 43.16
C VAL A 21 -12.26 32.62 41.82
N VAL A 22 -12.15 33.88 41.38
CA VAL A 22 -11.42 34.22 40.14
C VAL A 22 -9.92 33.90 40.26
N ALA A 23 -9.31 34.13 41.43
CA ALA A 23 -7.90 33.82 41.66
C ALA A 23 -7.63 32.30 41.76
N THR A 24 -8.58 31.51 42.26
CA THR A 24 -8.44 30.05 42.42
C THR A 24 -8.93 29.26 41.20
N MET A 25 -9.79 29.85 40.37
CA MET A 25 -10.22 29.32 39.08
C MET A 25 -9.38 29.85 37.91
N ALA A 26 -8.30 30.59 38.17
CA ALA A 26 -7.29 30.84 37.16
C ALA A 26 -6.87 29.46 36.62
N PRO A 27 -7.12 29.16 35.33
CA PRO A 27 -6.78 27.86 34.78
C PRO A 27 -5.30 27.65 35.11
N GLN A 28 -4.99 26.60 35.87
CA GLN A 28 -3.61 26.24 36.14
C GLN A 28 -2.97 26.20 34.75
N GLN A 29 -2.04 27.13 34.50
CA GLN A 29 -1.31 27.12 33.25
C GLN A 29 -0.73 25.71 33.18
N PRO A 30 -1.07 24.92 32.14
CA PRO A 30 -0.64 23.54 32.06
C PRO A 30 0.87 23.56 32.28
N GLU A 31 1.31 22.85 33.33
CA GLU A 31 2.71 22.79 33.73
C GLU A 31 3.51 22.53 32.46
N GLN A 32 4.31 23.52 32.06
CA GLN A 32 4.96 23.50 30.75
C GLN A 32 5.96 22.35 30.77
N ALA A 33 5.58 21.21 30.18
CA ALA A 33 6.41 20.03 30.18
C ALA A 33 7.80 20.39 29.63
N ASP A 34 8.84 19.96 30.34
CA ASP A 34 10.22 20.12 29.90
C ASP A 34 10.46 19.25 28.66
N THR A 35 10.20 19.84 27.49
CA THR A 35 10.32 19.18 26.17
C THR A 35 11.77 19.10 25.66
N SER A 36 12.75 19.55 26.45
CA SER A 36 14.15 19.64 26.00
C SER A 36 14.73 18.28 25.61
N LYS A 37 14.33 17.21 26.31
CA LYS A 37 14.79 15.84 26.03
C LYS A 37 14.17 15.27 24.77
N GLU A 38 12.89 15.50 24.54
CA GLU A 38 12.14 15.14 23.33
C GLU A 38 12.75 15.82 22.10
N GLN A 39 13.02 17.14 22.21
CA GLN A 39 13.66 17.91 21.13
C GLN A 39 15.04 17.36 20.79
N ALA A 40 15.88 17.11 21.81
CA ALA A 40 17.21 16.55 21.61
C ALA A 40 17.15 15.17 20.92
N LEU A 41 16.20 14.32 21.31
CA LEU A 41 16.02 12.99 20.71
C LEU A 41 15.52 13.08 19.26
N LEU A 42 14.60 14.00 18.94
CA LEU A 42 14.13 14.23 17.57
C LEU A 42 15.24 14.75 16.66
N LEU A 43 16.05 15.70 17.14
CA LEU A 43 17.19 16.22 16.39
C LEU A 43 18.24 15.13 16.15
N LYS A 44 18.52 14.31 17.18
CA LYS A 44 19.39 13.14 17.03
C LYS A 44 18.87 12.17 15.97
N SER A 45 17.56 11.94 15.94
CA SER A 45 16.93 11.10 14.92
C SER A 45 16.97 11.70 13.52
N ALA A 46 16.85 13.02 13.39
CA ALA A 46 17.01 13.71 12.11
C ALA A 46 18.45 13.60 11.57
N GLY A 47 19.44 13.46 12.45
CA GLY A 47 20.85 13.26 12.14
C GLY A 47 21.27 11.80 11.93
N PHE A 48 20.36 10.83 12.08
CA PHE A 48 20.69 9.43 11.92
C PHE A 48 21.22 9.14 10.51
N GLY A 49 22.30 8.37 10.44
CA GLY A 49 22.93 7.96 9.18
C GLY A 49 24.08 8.85 8.72
N LYS A 50 24.32 9.98 9.40
CA LYS A 50 25.40 10.90 9.08
C LYS A 50 26.76 10.24 9.29
N GLY A 51 27.63 10.32 8.28
CA GLY A 51 28.97 9.74 8.31
C GLY A 51 29.01 8.20 8.26
N LEU A 52 27.89 7.54 7.94
CA LEU A 52 27.90 6.10 7.70
C LEU A 52 28.72 5.76 6.47
N GLY A 53 29.60 4.77 6.60
CA GLY A 53 30.31 4.16 5.48
C GLY A 53 29.45 3.08 4.81
N ASP A 54 29.90 1.83 4.88
CA ASP A 54 29.18 0.71 4.30
C ASP A 54 28.07 0.22 5.23
N TYR A 55 26.87 0.03 4.68
CA TYR A 55 25.73 -0.42 5.47
C TYR A 55 24.74 -1.26 4.65
N THR A 56 23.92 -2.01 5.39
CA THR A 56 22.68 -2.61 4.91
C THR A 56 21.53 -2.10 5.77
N TYR A 57 20.44 -1.67 5.13
CA TYR A 57 19.27 -1.11 5.80
C TYR A 57 18.01 -1.58 5.09
N SER A 58 17.11 -2.23 5.82
CA SER A 58 15.83 -2.68 5.28
C SER A 58 14.67 -2.16 6.12
N TYR A 59 13.61 -1.77 5.44
CA TYR A 59 12.42 -1.22 6.07
C TYR A 59 11.19 -1.42 5.18
N SER A 60 9.99 -1.29 5.75
CA SER A 60 8.73 -1.28 5.00
C SER A 60 7.99 0.02 5.20
N GLU A 61 7.35 0.53 4.15
CA GLU A 61 6.39 1.61 4.19
C GLU A 61 4.99 1.04 3.96
N THR A 62 3.99 1.51 4.70
CA THR A 62 2.58 1.19 4.48
C THR A 62 1.80 2.48 4.40
N THR A 63 1.18 2.73 3.25
CA THR A 63 0.35 3.93 3.00
C THR A 63 -1.06 3.47 2.73
N ASN A 64 -2.01 3.80 3.61
CA ASN A 64 -3.41 3.39 3.48
C ASN A 64 -3.59 1.87 3.23
N GLY A 65 -2.77 1.05 3.87
CA GLY A 65 -2.77 -0.41 3.72
C GLY A 65 -1.91 -0.94 2.56
N TYR A 66 -1.50 -0.10 1.61
CA TYR A 66 -0.56 -0.48 0.56
C TYR A 66 0.87 -0.57 1.09
N LYS A 67 1.45 -1.78 1.09
CA LYS A 67 2.79 -2.03 1.64
C LYS A 67 3.86 -2.08 0.55
N THR A 68 4.92 -1.32 0.75
CA THR A 68 6.16 -1.34 -0.04
C THR A 68 7.33 -1.70 0.87
N THR A 69 8.22 -2.57 0.43
CA THR A 69 9.46 -2.91 1.15
C THR A 69 10.66 -2.31 0.46
N TYR A 70 11.65 -1.91 1.24
CA TYR A 70 12.90 -1.34 0.78
C TYR A 70 14.06 -2.12 1.39
N SER A 71 15.07 -2.44 0.57
CA SER A 71 16.36 -2.96 1.01
C SER A 71 17.46 -2.14 0.36
N LEU A 72 18.29 -1.53 1.19
CA LEU A 72 19.35 -0.62 0.78
C LEU A 72 20.70 -1.23 1.13
N VAL A 73 21.64 -1.15 0.21
CA VAL A 73 23.03 -1.50 0.42
C VAL A 73 23.88 -0.32 -0.04
N ASN A 74 24.79 0.14 0.81
CA ASN A 74 25.81 1.11 0.45
C ASN A 74 27.19 0.49 0.61
N ALA A 75 28.04 0.63 -0.41
CA ALA A 75 29.39 0.09 -0.43
C ALA A 75 30.31 1.08 -1.17
N GLY A 76 31.01 1.93 -0.41
CA GLY A 76 31.82 3.01 -0.97
C GLY A 76 31.02 3.99 -1.83
N ASP A 77 31.33 4.05 -3.12
CA ASP A 77 30.67 4.91 -4.12
C ASP A 77 29.51 4.21 -4.86
N SER A 78 29.25 2.95 -4.49
CA SER A 78 28.25 2.10 -5.11
C SER A 78 27.09 1.82 -4.15
N GLY A 79 25.89 1.62 -4.70
CA GLY A 79 24.72 1.30 -3.90
C GLY A 79 23.74 0.36 -4.59
N ILE A 80 22.91 -0.33 -3.80
CA ILE A 80 21.74 -1.06 -4.27
C ILE A 80 20.51 -0.48 -3.57
N VAL A 81 19.47 -0.22 -4.35
CA VAL A 81 18.14 0.10 -3.84
C VAL A 81 17.18 -0.94 -4.41
N GLU A 82 16.70 -1.83 -3.56
CA GLU A 82 15.66 -2.79 -3.90
C GLU A 82 14.32 -2.32 -3.33
N ILE A 83 13.29 -2.34 -4.17
CA ILE A 83 11.93 -1.89 -3.89
C ILE A 83 11.00 -3.03 -4.24
N GLY A 84 10.35 -3.60 -3.23
CA GLY A 84 9.31 -4.62 -3.39
C GLY A 84 7.94 -4.02 -3.15
N ASN A 85 6.99 -4.33 -4.02
CA ASN A 85 5.58 -4.05 -3.81
C ASN A 85 4.77 -5.29 -4.24
N PRO A 86 3.44 -5.33 -4.04
CA PRO A 86 2.68 -6.53 -4.38
C PRO A 86 2.70 -6.89 -5.87
N LEU A 87 3.05 -5.97 -6.78
CA LEU A 87 3.14 -6.25 -8.22
C LEU A 87 4.52 -6.67 -8.67
N SER A 88 5.58 -6.08 -8.13
CA SER A 88 6.92 -6.19 -8.68
C SER A 88 8.00 -6.06 -7.63
N THR A 89 9.19 -6.56 -7.98
CA THR A 89 10.43 -6.21 -7.28
C THR A 89 11.35 -5.49 -8.26
N LYS A 90 11.87 -4.33 -7.85
CA LYS A 90 12.76 -3.49 -8.64
C LYS A 90 14.08 -3.34 -7.90
N ARG A 91 15.19 -3.73 -8.51
CA ARG A 91 16.54 -3.59 -7.94
C ARG A 91 17.35 -2.63 -8.80
N ILE A 92 17.80 -1.54 -8.20
CA ILE A 92 18.58 -0.49 -8.86
C ILE A 92 20.01 -0.55 -8.33
N TYR A 93 20.95 -0.85 -9.21
CA TYR A 93 22.39 -0.78 -8.94
C TYR A 93 22.87 0.61 -9.33
N LEU A 94 23.31 1.38 -8.34
CA LEU A 94 23.88 2.71 -8.49
C LEU A 94 25.40 2.55 -8.48
N LEU A 95 26.00 2.42 -9.66
CA LEU A 95 27.45 2.24 -9.80
C LEU A 95 28.11 3.59 -10.12
N PRO A 96 29.44 3.71 -10.04
CA PRO A 96 30.14 4.99 -10.28
C PRO A 96 29.98 5.49 -11.71
N ASN A 97 29.93 4.55 -12.68
CA ASN A 97 29.91 4.84 -14.11
C ASN A 97 28.64 4.35 -14.82
N ASP A 98 27.72 3.73 -14.10
CA ASP A 98 26.50 3.18 -14.68
C ASP A 98 25.37 3.11 -13.65
N THR A 99 24.13 3.00 -14.12
CA THR A 99 22.97 2.68 -13.30
C THR A 99 22.20 1.56 -13.97
N ILE A 100 22.05 0.41 -13.30
CA ILE A 100 21.34 -0.75 -13.84
C ILE A 100 20.02 -0.90 -13.10
N LEU A 101 18.92 -1.00 -13.83
CA LEU A 101 17.61 -1.38 -13.31
C LEU A 101 17.36 -2.85 -13.66
N CYS A 102 17.11 -3.66 -12.65
CA CYS A 102 16.44 -4.95 -12.80
C CYS A 102 15.01 -4.87 -12.27
N ILE A 103 14.06 -5.38 -13.03
CA ILE A 103 12.65 -5.44 -12.64
C ILE A 103 12.12 -6.84 -12.88
N LYS A 104 11.53 -7.43 -11.83
CA LYS A 104 10.78 -8.67 -11.90
C LYS A 104 9.30 -8.33 -12.00
N TYR A 105 8.70 -8.50 -13.18
CA TYR A 105 7.31 -8.19 -13.44
C TYR A 105 6.75 -8.92 -14.68
N PRO A 106 5.65 -9.69 -14.58
CA PRO A 106 5.06 -10.25 -13.36
C PRO A 106 5.88 -11.41 -12.78
N ILE A 107 6.66 -12.12 -13.61
CA ILE A 107 7.36 -13.36 -13.22
C ILE A 107 8.83 -13.33 -13.66
N GLU A 108 9.12 -12.80 -14.86
CA GLU A 108 10.47 -12.73 -15.40
C GLU A 108 11.20 -11.47 -14.94
N GLU A 109 12.51 -11.60 -14.69
CA GLU A 109 13.39 -10.47 -14.38
C GLU A 109 14.03 -9.96 -15.67
N SER A 110 13.93 -8.66 -15.89
CA SER A 110 14.55 -7.94 -16.99
C SER A 110 15.52 -6.92 -16.43
N CYS A 111 16.71 -6.81 -17.02
CA CYS A 111 17.76 -5.89 -16.57
C CYS A 111 18.29 -5.02 -17.71
N SER A 112 18.42 -3.71 -17.48
CA SER A 112 19.01 -2.76 -18.44
C SER A 112 19.87 -1.72 -17.74
N SER A 113 20.94 -1.28 -18.40
CA SER A 113 21.56 0.02 -18.08
C SER A 113 20.57 1.13 -18.44
N ILE A 114 20.35 2.04 -17.50
CA ILE A 114 19.42 3.17 -17.62
C ILE A 114 20.11 4.52 -17.42
N GLN A 115 21.43 4.55 -17.25
CA GLN A 115 22.19 5.78 -16.96
C GLN A 115 21.96 6.87 -18.01
N GLN A 116 21.89 6.48 -19.29
CA GLN A 116 21.70 7.41 -20.42
C GLN A 116 20.24 7.61 -20.82
N ASN A 117 19.29 6.95 -20.12
CA ASN A 117 17.88 7.08 -20.41
C ASN A 117 17.32 8.31 -19.70
N THR A 118 16.87 9.32 -20.46
CA THR A 118 16.37 10.59 -19.93
C THR A 118 15.03 10.45 -19.18
N GLU A 119 14.17 9.52 -19.60
CA GLU A 119 12.90 9.22 -18.93
C GLU A 119 13.13 8.67 -17.52
N MET A 120 14.24 7.94 -17.33
CA MET A 120 14.57 7.30 -16.06
C MET A 120 15.30 8.21 -15.07
N GLN A 121 15.72 9.43 -15.43
CA GLN A 121 16.52 10.29 -14.55
C GLN A 121 15.82 10.65 -13.24
N ASN A 122 14.51 10.88 -13.29
CA ASN A 122 13.72 11.12 -12.08
C ASN A 122 13.69 9.87 -11.18
N TYR A 123 13.60 8.68 -11.78
CA TYR A 123 13.60 7.42 -11.04
C TYR A 123 14.97 7.08 -10.45
N ILE A 124 16.06 7.37 -11.18
CA ILE A 124 17.44 7.25 -10.68
C ILE A 124 17.65 8.21 -9.49
N SER A 125 17.19 9.46 -9.62
CA SER A 125 17.28 10.46 -8.54
C SER A 125 16.49 10.01 -7.30
N PHE A 126 15.29 9.48 -7.50
CA PHE A 126 14.50 8.87 -6.44
C PHE A 126 15.24 7.73 -5.75
N ALA A 127 15.81 6.78 -6.51
CA ALA A 127 16.59 5.67 -5.93
C ALA A 127 17.79 6.20 -5.13
N ARG A 128 18.59 7.12 -5.69
CA ARG A 128 19.72 7.74 -4.97
C ARG A 128 19.28 8.43 -3.67
N SER A 129 18.12 9.09 -3.68
CA SER A 129 17.58 9.75 -2.48
C SER A 129 17.21 8.80 -1.33
N LYS A 130 17.10 7.49 -1.60
CA LYS A 130 16.84 6.48 -0.56
C LYS A 130 18.08 6.14 0.25
N LEU A 131 19.26 6.22 -0.35
CA LEU A 131 20.52 6.02 0.37
C LEU A 131 20.78 7.19 1.32
N PHE A 132 21.37 6.89 2.48
CA PHE A 132 21.87 7.91 3.40
C PHE A 132 22.89 8.79 2.70
N ASN A 133 22.70 10.10 2.83
CA ASN A 133 23.52 11.12 2.22
C ASN A 133 23.70 12.26 3.22
N ASP A 134 24.95 12.56 3.59
CA ASP A 134 25.27 13.54 4.63
C ASP A 134 24.67 14.92 4.36
N THR A 135 24.60 15.35 3.10
CA THR A 135 23.98 16.63 2.73
C THR A 135 22.48 16.62 3.02
N ASN A 136 21.78 15.55 2.64
CA ASN A 136 20.34 15.42 2.90
C ASN A 136 20.05 15.30 4.40
N ILE A 137 20.90 14.59 5.14
CA ILE A 137 20.76 14.41 6.59
C ILE A 137 21.02 15.73 7.32
N ALA A 138 22.09 16.46 6.98
CA ALA A 138 22.35 17.79 7.54
C ALA A 138 21.23 18.79 7.21
N LYS A 139 20.64 18.69 6.01
CA LYS A 139 19.45 19.47 5.66
C LYS A 139 18.26 19.08 6.55
N ALA A 140 18.02 17.79 6.78
CA ALA A 140 16.95 17.32 7.66
C ALA A 140 17.11 17.78 9.11
N GLU A 141 18.34 17.75 9.66
CA GLU A 141 18.67 18.32 10.98
C GLU A 141 18.32 19.82 11.03
N THR A 142 18.79 20.58 10.03
CA THR A 142 18.56 22.03 9.93
C THR A 142 17.07 22.35 9.80
N ASP A 143 16.37 21.61 8.96
CA ASP A 143 14.95 21.76 8.71
C ASP A 143 14.13 21.47 9.98
N MET A 144 14.48 20.43 10.73
CA MET A 144 13.87 20.10 12.03
C MET A 144 14.09 21.22 13.05
N GLN A 145 15.30 21.77 13.13
CA GLN A 145 15.60 22.90 14.02
C GLN A 145 14.80 24.15 13.64
N ILE A 146 14.60 24.43 12.36
CA ILE A 146 13.77 25.55 11.90
C ILE A 146 12.31 25.34 12.29
N LEU A 147 11.76 24.14 12.09
CA LEU A 147 10.38 23.83 12.50
C LEU A 147 10.17 24.05 13.99
N LEU A 148 11.14 23.64 14.83
CA LEU A 148 11.14 23.90 16.27
C LEU A 148 11.21 25.40 16.58
N ASN A 149 12.20 26.11 16.02
CA ASN A 149 12.46 27.52 16.33
C ASN A 149 11.34 28.46 15.85
N ARG A 150 10.67 28.11 14.74
CA ARG A 150 9.53 28.86 14.20
C ARG A 150 8.20 28.52 14.87
N GLY A 151 8.18 27.49 15.73
CA GLY A 151 6.97 27.00 16.35
C GLY A 151 6.00 26.34 15.38
N TYR A 152 6.49 25.80 14.27
CA TYR A 152 5.69 24.97 13.35
C TYR A 152 5.59 23.52 13.85
N LEU A 153 6.53 23.08 14.68
CA LEU A 153 6.50 21.76 15.33
C LEU A 153 6.11 21.90 16.80
N HIS A 154 5.05 21.20 17.18
CA HIS A 154 4.54 21.12 18.55
C HIS A 154 4.70 19.70 19.07
N LEU A 155 5.38 19.54 20.20
CA LEU A 155 5.50 18.25 20.87
C LEU A 155 4.23 18.00 21.69
N ASP A 156 3.63 16.82 21.55
CA ASP A 156 2.43 16.43 22.32
C ASP A 156 2.77 16.25 23.83
N GLY A 157 4.06 16.20 24.17
CA GLY A 157 4.58 16.02 25.53
C GLY A 157 4.69 14.56 25.93
N GLY A 158 5.70 14.26 26.75
CA GLY A 158 5.94 12.93 27.27
C GLY A 158 6.76 12.05 26.32
N MET A 159 7.50 11.13 26.93
CA MET A 159 8.17 10.03 26.25
C MET A 159 7.92 8.75 27.03
N GLU A 160 7.58 7.70 26.32
CA GLU A 160 7.34 6.38 26.88
C GLU A 160 8.27 5.37 26.22
N ASP A 161 8.74 4.39 26.99
CA ASP A 161 9.41 3.24 26.41
C ASP A 161 8.36 2.35 25.75
N VAL A 162 8.53 2.09 24.46
CA VAL A 162 7.68 1.17 23.70
C VAL A 162 8.55 0.10 23.04
N VAL A 163 7.96 -1.08 22.80
CA VAL A 163 8.63 -2.18 22.13
C VAL A 163 8.09 -2.31 20.71
N VAL A 164 8.96 -2.15 19.72
CA VAL A 164 8.64 -2.36 18.30
C VAL A 164 9.42 -3.57 17.79
N GLY A 165 8.72 -4.68 17.57
CA GLY A 165 9.36 -5.95 17.25
C GLY A 165 10.14 -6.46 18.46
N THR A 166 11.47 -6.53 18.35
CA THR A 166 12.37 -6.94 19.44
C THR A 166 13.13 -5.77 20.05
N THR A 167 12.92 -4.54 19.58
CA THR A 167 13.67 -3.36 20.02
C THR A 167 12.85 -2.49 20.95
N THR A 168 13.45 -2.06 22.06
CA THR A 168 12.89 -1.03 22.96
C THR A 168 13.37 0.34 22.50
N CYS A 169 12.46 1.30 22.41
CA CYS A 169 12.74 2.66 21.93
C CYS A 169 11.91 3.67 22.73
N ARG A 170 12.24 4.95 22.59
CA ARG A 170 11.46 6.06 23.15
C ARG A 170 10.47 6.57 22.11
N GLN A 171 9.19 6.51 22.45
CA GLN A 171 8.15 7.10 21.62
C GLN A 171 8.11 8.61 21.82
N VAL A 172 8.14 9.36 20.72
CA VAL A 172 7.92 10.81 20.68
C VAL A 172 6.78 11.09 19.71
N THR A 173 5.76 11.81 20.16
CA THR A 173 4.67 12.28 19.30
C THR A 173 4.70 13.79 19.19
N TYR A 174 4.50 14.28 17.97
CA TYR A 174 4.50 15.69 17.66
C TYR A 174 3.62 15.99 16.45
N THR A 175 3.19 17.24 16.35
CA THR A 175 2.43 17.78 15.24
C THR A 175 3.25 18.82 14.50
N ILE A 176 3.30 18.74 13.17
CA ILE A 176 3.80 19.82 12.33
C ILE A 176 2.58 20.55 11.74
N ASP A 177 2.44 21.84 12.05
CA ASP A 177 1.37 22.71 11.57
C ASP A 177 1.93 23.83 10.68
N TYR A 178 1.71 23.68 9.38
CA TYR A 178 2.07 24.66 8.36
C TYR A 178 0.98 25.71 8.10
N SER A 179 -0.11 25.72 8.86
CA SER A 179 -1.22 26.68 8.65
C SER A 179 -0.77 28.14 8.81
N ASN A 180 0.26 28.36 9.62
CA ASN A 180 0.85 29.68 9.86
C ASN A 180 2.24 29.85 9.20
N ALA A 181 2.66 28.90 8.36
CA ALA A 181 3.95 29.00 7.67
C ALA A 181 3.90 30.09 6.59
N THR A 182 5.01 30.82 6.45
CA THR A 182 5.18 31.74 5.31
C THR A 182 5.18 30.97 3.99
N VAL A 183 4.89 31.63 2.87
CA VAL A 183 4.93 30.99 1.54
C VAL A 183 6.31 30.40 1.25
N ASP A 184 7.38 31.11 1.62
CA ASP A 184 8.76 30.66 1.41
C ASP A 184 9.08 29.44 2.29
N ASP A 185 8.66 29.44 3.56
CA ASP A 185 8.82 28.28 4.44
C ASP A 185 8.02 27.08 3.92
N ALA A 186 6.76 27.28 3.53
CA ALA A 186 5.93 26.21 2.97
C ALA A 186 6.56 25.63 1.70
N ALA A 187 7.07 26.48 0.80
CA ALA A 187 7.76 26.05 -0.42
C ALA A 187 9.02 25.25 -0.12
N ARG A 188 9.80 25.63 0.90
CA ARG A 188 10.98 24.88 1.36
C ARG A 188 10.67 23.42 1.72
N TYR A 189 9.48 23.18 2.29
CA TYR A 189 9.01 21.85 2.69
C TYR A 189 8.13 21.17 1.63
N GLY A 190 7.97 21.78 0.45
CA GLY A 190 7.12 21.24 -0.62
C GLY A 190 5.63 21.27 -0.31
N ILE A 191 5.19 22.14 0.62
CA ILE A 191 3.79 22.27 1.04
C ILE A 191 3.09 23.28 0.13
N GLY A 192 2.37 22.78 -0.87
CA GLY A 192 1.57 23.58 -1.81
C GLY A 192 0.21 24.00 -1.24
N ALA A 193 -0.56 24.75 -2.04
CA ALA A 193 -1.91 25.20 -1.65
C ALA A 193 -2.89 24.05 -1.41
N ALA A 194 -2.75 22.95 -2.18
CA ALA A 194 -3.58 21.76 -2.05
C ALA A 194 -3.03 20.73 -1.05
N SER A 195 -1.84 20.94 -0.49
CA SER A 195 -1.26 20.01 0.47
C SER A 195 -1.92 20.13 1.85
N PRO A 196 -2.04 19.02 2.60
CA PRO A 196 -2.40 19.06 4.02
C PRO A 196 -1.50 20.03 4.78
N LYS A 197 -2.08 20.75 5.74
CA LYS A 197 -1.34 21.72 6.55
C LYS A 197 -0.90 21.16 7.89
N VAL A 198 -1.60 20.13 8.38
CA VAL A 198 -1.35 19.55 9.70
C VAL A 198 -0.98 18.08 9.55
N TYR A 199 0.17 17.71 10.10
CA TYR A 199 0.68 16.35 10.12
C TYR A 199 0.95 15.95 11.56
N ARG A 200 0.30 14.88 12.03
CA ARG A 200 0.62 14.28 13.32
C ARG A 200 1.55 13.09 13.12
N ILE A 201 2.67 13.08 13.84
CA ILE A 201 3.77 12.15 13.66
C ILE A 201 4.11 11.51 15.00
N THR A 202 4.14 10.19 15.03
CA THR A 202 4.66 9.39 16.15
C THR A 202 5.90 8.65 15.69
N ARG A 203 7.00 8.78 16.44
CA ARG A 203 8.27 8.08 16.17
C ARG A 203 8.70 7.26 17.38
N CYS A 204 9.13 6.04 17.13
CA CYS A 204 9.82 5.18 18.09
C CYS A 204 11.32 5.27 17.79
N ILE A 205 12.07 5.98 18.63
CA ILE A 205 13.48 6.35 18.40
C ILE A 205 14.36 5.62 19.40
N GLU A 206 15.38 4.92 18.92
CA GLU A 206 16.40 4.34 19.80
C GLU A 206 17.30 5.46 20.35
N PRO A 207 17.39 5.64 21.69
CA PRO A 207 18.12 6.77 22.28
C PRO A 207 19.60 6.82 21.94
N GLU A 208 20.24 5.66 21.74
CA GLU A 208 21.68 5.56 21.52
C GLU A 208 22.10 5.94 20.11
N SER A 209 21.42 5.41 19.08
CA SER A 209 21.75 5.68 17.67
C SER A 209 20.97 6.85 17.08
N GLY A 210 19.77 7.14 17.58
CA GLY A 210 18.80 8.02 16.92
C GLY A 210 17.97 7.33 15.82
N LEU A 211 18.18 6.04 15.55
CA LEU A 211 17.41 5.29 14.56
C LEU A 211 15.92 5.26 14.95
N ALA A 212 15.06 5.73 14.04
CA ALA A 212 13.62 5.63 14.21
C ALA A 212 13.11 4.28 13.69
N TYR A 213 12.90 3.31 14.58
CA TYR A 213 12.43 1.96 14.24
C TYR A 213 11.02 1.94 13.67
N GLN A 214 10.17 2.87 14.10
CA GLN A 214 8.86 3.08 13.51
C GLN A 214 8.55 4.56 13.44
N THR A 215 7.98 5.00 12.33
CA THR A 215 7.41 6.35 12.16
C THR A 215 6.02 6.21 11.59
N THR A 216 5.01 6.71 12.29
CA THR A 216 3.64 6.79 11.79
C THR A 216 3.28 8.25 11.61
N MET A 217 2.85 8.61 10.41
CA MET A 217 2.38 9.95 10.04
C MET A 217 0.92 9.86 9.63
N THR A 218 0.08 10.68 10.26
CA THR A 218 -1.33 10.82 9.93
C THR A 218 -1.63 12.26 9.51
N TYR A 219 -2.40 12.42 8.45
CA TYR A 219 -2.85 13.71 7.96
C TYR A 219 -4.23 13.58 7.31
N ASN A 220 -4.97 14.69 7.23
CA ASN A 220 -6.27 14.71 6.57
C ASN A 220 -6.14 15.44 5.22
N ASP A 221 -6.49 14.73 4.14
CA ASP A 221 -6.59 15.26 2.78
C ASP A 221 -7.89 14.75 2.15
N LYS A 222 -9.03 15.32 2.58
CA LYS A 222 -10.42 14.82 2.36
C LYS A 222 -10.72 13.50 3.07
N ILE A 223 -9.74 12.60 3.14
CA ILE A 223 -9.75 11.36 3.90
C ILE A 223 -8.59 11.35 4.90
N ASN A 224 -8.74 10.54 5.95
CA ASN A 224 -7.65 10.29 6.90
C ASN A 224 -6.62 9.38 6.25
N ASN A 225 -5.46 9.95 5.95
CA ASN A 225 -4.33 9.22 5.39
C ASN A 225 -3.39 8.80 6.51
N THR A 226 -2.86 7.59 6.41
CA THR A 226 -1.85 7.08 7.34
C THR A 226 -0.69 6.49 6.55
N ARG A 227 0.53 6.95 6.86
CA ARG A 227 1.78 6.37 6.36
C ARG A 227 2.60 5.87 7.54
N THR A 228 2.94 4.59 7.54
CA THR A 228 3.81 3.99 8.55
C THR A 228 5.07 3.45 7.91
N THR A 229 6.23 3.87 8.40
CA THR A 229 7.54 3.30 8.07
C THR A 229 8.00 2.45 9.24
N ARG A 230 8.50 1.23 8.98
CA ARG A 230 9.02 0.32 10.00
C ARG A 230 10.34 -0.29 9.56
N VAL A 231 11.37 -0.13 10.38
CA VAL A 231 12.68 -0.75 10.17
C VAL A 231 12.57 -2.25 10.41
N VAL A 232 13.13 -3.02 9.47
CA VAL A 232 13.25 -4.48 9.57
C VAL A 232 14.66 -4.84 10.03
N SER A 233 15.69 -4.22 9.46
CA SER A 233 17.08 -4.43 9.88
C SER A 233 17.97 -3.23 9.57
N PHE A 234 19.00 -3.03 10.39
CA PHE A 234 20.11 -2.11 10.12
C PHE A 234 21.42 -2.77 10.55
N LYS A 235 22.46 -2.67 9.72
CA LYS A 235 23.79 -3.16 10.04
C LYS A 235 24.85 -2.36 9.29
N GLU A 236 25.82 -1.83 10.02
CA GLU A 236 27.08 -1.34 9.46
C GLU A 236 27.97 -2.53 9.11
N SER A 237 28.21 -2.73 7.82
CA SER A 237 29.06 -3.82 7.35
C SER A 237 29.47 -3.59 5.92
N ALA A 238 30.72 -3.94 5.61
CA ALA A 238 31.18 -4.04 4.24
C ALA A 238 30.29 -5.03 3.48
N ALA A 239 29.64 -4.54 2.43
CA ALA A 239 28.87 -5.34 1.49
C ALA A 239 29.54 -5.23 0.12
N SER A 240 29.66 -6.35 -0.60
CA SER A 240 30.08 -6.31 -1.99
C SER A 240 28.86 -6.18 -2.89
N ILE A 241 28.89 -5.21 -3.80
CA ILE A 241 27.85 -5.06 -4.82
C ILE A 241 28.33 -5.76 -6.09
N THR A 242 27.55 -6.73 -6.55
CA THR A 242 27.80 -7.44 -7.82
C THR A 242 26.60 -7.23 -8.75
N PRO A 243 26.73 -6.41 -9.80
CA PRO A 243 25.65 -6.22 -10.77
C PRO A 243 25.39 -7.50 -11.58
N PRO A 244 24.20 -7.64 -12.19
CA PRO A 244 23.91 -8.75 -13.08
C PRO A 244 24.86 -8.73 -14.29
N ALA A 245 25.33 -9.90 -14.71
CA ALA A 245 26.17 -10.01 -15.90
C ALA A 245 25.38 -9.87 -17.21
N ASN A 246 24.10 -10.27 -17.20
CA ASN A 246 23.24 -10.28 -18.38
C ASN A 246 22.25 -9.11 -18.31
N LEU A 247 22.31 -8.22 -19.30
CA LEU A 247 21.36 -7.12 -19.48
C LEU A 247 20.50 -7.43 -20.71
N SER A 248 19.23 -7.77 -20.48
CA SER A 248 18.25 -8.10 -21.54
C SER A 248 17.88 -6.90 -22.40
N GLY A 249 18.01 -5.67 -21.87
CA GLY A 249 17.78 -4.42 -22.62
C GLY A 249 16.35 -3.89 -22.57
N ASP A 250 15.38 -4.67 -22.10
CA ASP A 250 13.94 -4.36 -22.07
C ASP A 250 13.40 -3.85 -20.72
N ALA A 251 14.24 -3.66 -19.70
CA ALA A 251 13.78 -3.32 -18.33
C ALA A 251 13.00 -2.01 -18.25
N VAL A 252 13.30 -1.05 -19.14
CA VAL A 252 12.57 0.22 -19.21
C VAL A 252 11.14 0.00 -19.72
N GLU A 253 10.94 -0.88 -20.70
CA GLU A 253 9.60 -1.18 -21.21
C GLU A 253 8.78 -1.96 -20.18
N VAL A 254 9.41 -2.95 -19.53
CA VAL A 254 8.79 -3.68 -18.41
C VAL A 254 8.41 -2.73 -17.28
N PHE A 255 9.26 -1.73 -16.97
CA PHE A 255 8.95 -0.69 -15.97
C PHE A 255 7.76 0.19 -16.37
N ARG A 256 7.61 0.56 -17.65
CA ARG A 256 6.45 1.34 -18.11
C ARG A 256 5.16 0.56 -17.92
N LYS A 257 5.15 -0.71 -18.32
CA LYS A 257 3.99 -1.60 -18.13
C LYS A 257 3.66 -1.75 -16.65
N GLU A 258 4.64 -2.08 -15.82
CA GLU A 258 4.45 -2.21 -14.37
C GLU A 258 3.91 -0.93 -13.75
N ARG A 259 4.37 0.24 -14.19
CA ARG A 259 3.92 1.52 -13.66
C ARG A 259 2.43 1.80 -13.95
N ALA A 260 1.95 1.38 -15.13
CA ALA A 260 0.53 1.51 -15.48
C ALA A 260 -0.33 0.64 -14.56
N ASP A 261 0.04 -0.63 -14.41
CA ASP A 261 -0.68 -1.60 -13.58
C ASP A 261 -0.57 -1.25 -12.07
N TRP A 262 0.56 -0.68 -11.66
CA TRP A 262 0.76 -0.16 -10.31
C TRP A 262 -0.17 1.01 -9.97
N LEU A 263 -0.41 1.92 -10.91
CA LEU A 263 -1.32 3.03 -10.69
C LEU A 263 -2.75 2.51 -10.45
N GLU A 264 -3.19 1.54 -11.24
CA GLU A 264 -4.49 0.88 -11.05
C GLU A 264 -4.58 0.22 -9.68
N LEU A 265 -3.54 -0.53 -9.27
CA LEU A 265 -3.50 -1.17 -7.95
C LEU A 265 -3.51 -0.18 -6.80
N ALA A 266 -2.75 0.92 -6.90
CA ALA A 266 -2.68 1.93 -5.86
C ALA A 266 -4.05 2.59 -5.61
N LEU A 267 -4.85 2.80 -6.67
CA LEU A 267 -6.18 3.38 -6.56
C LEU A 267 -7.15 2.51 -5.75
N CYS A 268 -6.99 1.18 -5.78
CA CYS A 268 -7.78 0.30 -4.92
C CYS A 268 -7.57 0.61 -3.43
N TYR A 269 -6.40 1.08 -3.01
CA TYR A 269 -6.08 1.35 -1.60
C TYR A 269 -6.38 2.78 -1.15
N THR A 270 -6.36 3.77 -2.06
CA THR A 270 -6.51 5.18 -1.68
C THR A 270 -7.95 5.61 -1.52
N ASP A 271 -8.84 5.19 -2.43
CA ASP A 271 -10.17 5.78 -2.57
C ASP A 271 -11.31 4.80 -2.31
N ILE A 272 -11.01 3.51 -2.13
CA ILE A 272 -11.99 2.43 -2.05
C ILE A 272 -11.78 1.64 -0.75
N GLN A 273 -12.88 1.24 -0.10
CA GLN A 273 -12.87 0.51 1.18
C GLN A 273 -13.84 -0.68 1.13
N GLY A 274 -13.65 -1.65 2.03
CA GLY A 274 -14.57 -2.79 2.18
C GLY A 274 -14.63 -3.70 0.95
N ASP A 275 -15.83 -4.18 0.60
CA ASP A 275 -16.05 -5.12 -0.51
C ASP A 275 -15.69 -4.51 -1.87
N ASP A 276 -15.89 -3.21 -2.07
CA ASP A 276 -15.50 -2.54 -3.32
C ASP A 276 -13.97 -2.57 -3.53
N ARG A 277 -13.19 -2.47 -2.45
CA ARG A 277 -11.73 -2.59 -2.51
C ARG A 277 -11.36 -4.02 -2.91
N ASP A 278 -11.96 -4.98 -2.23
CA ASP A 278 -11.70 -6.41 -2.47
C ASP A 278 -12.07 -6.80 -3.92
N LYS A 279 -13.15 -6.22 -4.46
CA LYS A 279 -13.56 -6.35 -5.86
C LYS A 279 -12.55 -5.72 -6.82
N CYS A 280 -12.07 -4.51 -6.51
CA CYS A 280 -11.03 -3.82 -7.28
C CYS A 280 -9.76 -4.68 -7.37
N LEU A 281 -9.27 -5.17 -6.23
CA LEU A 281 -8.09 -6.04 -6.14
C LEU A 281 -8.29 -7.35 -6.92
N SER A 282 -9.48 -7.96 -6.81
CA SER A 282 -9.82 -9.17 -7.57
C SER A 282 -9.80 -8.93 -9.08
N GLY A 283 -10.30 -7.77 -9.54
CA GLY A 283 -10.28 -7.39 -10.95
C GLY A 283 -8.86 -7.27 -11.50
N ILE A 284 -7.96 -6.63 -10.75
CA ILE A 284 -6.54 -6.50 -11.13
C ILE A 284 -5.87 -7.88 -11.15
N ALA A 285 -6.11 -8.72 -10.13
CA ALA A 285 -5.60 -10.08 -10.09
C ALA A 285 -6.05 -10.91 -11.30
N LEU A 286 -7.31 -10.75 -11.71
CA LEU A 286 -7.88 -11.40 -12.89
C LEU A 286 -7.21 -10.90 -14.19
N ASN A 287 -7.11 -9.59 -14.36
CA ASN A 287 -6.51 -8.96 -15.55
C ASN A 287 -5.02 -9.34 -15.72
N LEU A 288 -4.29 -9.46 -14.61
CA LEU A 288 -2.87 -9.83 -14.62
C LEU A 288 -2.63 -11.34 -14.52
N HIS A 289 -3.68 -12.14 -14.29
CA HIS A 289 -3.61 -13.58 -14.03
C HIS A 289 -2.66 -13.93 -12.87
N ARG A 290 -2.75 -13.18 -11.78
CA ARG A 290 -1.82 -13.19 -10.64
C ARG A 290 -2.50 -13.70 -9.37
N LYS A 291 -2.25 -14.95 -8.99
CA LYS A 291 -2.86 -15.56 -7.79
C LYS A 291 -2.44 -14.91 -6.47
N ASP A 292 -1.22 -14.40 -6.39
CA ASP A 292 -0.70 -13.71 -5.22
C ASP A 292 -1.38 -12.36 -4.96
N LEU A 293 -1.99 -11.75 -5.98
CA LEU A 293 -2.84 -10.57 -5.79
C LEU A 293 -4.22 -10.90 -5.22
N CYS A 294 -4.71 -12.14 -5.40
CA CYS A 294 -5.98 -12.56 -4.80
C CYS A 294 -5.90 -12.59 -3.26
N GLU A 295 -4.73 -12.87 -2.69
CA GLU A 295 -4.51 -12.83 -1.24
C GLU A 295 -4.80 -11.44 -0.64
N LEU A 296 -4.71 -10.39 -1.46
CA LEU A 296 -5.00 -9.01 -1.05
C LEU A 296 -6.49 -8.70 -1.08
N ALA A 297 -7.29 -9.49 -1.81
CA ALA A 297 -8.72 -9.25 -2.03
C ALA A 297 -9.62 -9.65 -0.84
N GLY A 298 -9.06 -9.76 0.37
CA GLY A 298 -9.82 -9.89 1.62
C GLY A 298 -10.91 -10.96 1.57
N GLY A 299 -12.17 -10.54 1.74
CA GLY A 299 -13.33 -11.42 1.76
C GLY A 299 -13.64 -12.10 0.41
N ARG A 300 -13.04 -11.63 -0.67
CA ARG A 300 -13.21 -12.17 -2.03
C ARG A 300 -12.04 -13.05 -2.48
N ASN A 301 -11.07 -13.36 -1.62
CA ASN A 301 -9.87 -14.14 -1.96
C ASN A 301 -10.22 -15.45 -2.72
N ASP A 302 -11.08 -16.30 -2.16
CA ASP A 302 -11.44 -17.59 -2.76
C ASP A 302 -12.13 -17.44 -4.14
N MET A 303 -13.00 -16.44 -4.29
CA MET A 303 -13.65 -16.13 -5.57
C MET A 303 -12.66 -15.57 -6.60
N CYS A 304 -11.71 -14.75 -6.17
CA CYS A 304 -10.63 -14.25 -7.00
C CYS A 304 -9.76 -15.40 -7.51
N LEU A 305 -9.33 -16.27 -6.60
CA LEU A 305 -8.54 -17.47 -6.92
C LEU A 305 -9.27 -18.34 -7.93
N LEU A 306 -10.56 -18.63 -7.71
CA LEU A 306 -11.36 -19.40 -8.66
C LEU A 306 -11.40 -18.75 -10.06
N SER A 307 -11.60 -17.43 -10.12
CA SER A 307 -11.75 -16.70 -11.39
C SER A 307 -10.51 -16.74 -12.28
N ILE A 308 -9.30 -16.93 -11.72
CA ILE A 308 -8.05 -16.98 -12.49
C ILE A 308 -7.63 -18.39 -12.94
N VAL A 309 -8.30 -19.44 -12.44
CA VAL A 309 -8.00 -20.84 -12.77
C VAL A 309 -8.10 -21.11 -14.29
N PRO A 310 -9.12 -20.65 -15.02
CA PRO A 310 -9.23 -20.93 -16.45
C PRO A 310 -8.04 -20.40 -17.27
N TYR A 311 -7.45 -19.29 -16.81
CA TYR A 311 -6.39 -18.59 -17.51
C TYR A 311 -5.00 -19.14 -17.16
N THR A 312 -4.75 -19.37 -15.86
CA THR A 312 -3.46 -19.85 -15.36
C THR A 312 -3.30 -21.36 -15.49
N LYS A 313 -4.41 -22.09 -15.42
CA LYS A 313 -4.47 -23.55 -15.36
C LYS A 313 -3.62 -24.16 -14.22
N ASP A 314 -3.40 -23.39 -13.16
CA ASP A 314 -2.58 -23.80 -12.02
C ASP A 314 -3.44 -24.54 -10.98
N GLU A 315 -3.26 -25.86 -10.89
CA GLU A 315 -3.97 -26.72 -9.96
C GLU A 315 -3.74 -26.39 -8.47
N THR A 316 -2.61 -25.75 -8.16
CA THR A 316 -2.29 -25.37 -6.77
C THR A 316 -3.22 -24.29 -6.24
N ILE A 317 -3.92 -23.57 -7.13
CA ILE A 317 -4.93 -22.58 -6.77
C ILE A 317 -6.10 -23.24 -6.04
N CYS A 318 -6.58 -24.40 -6.50
CA CYS A 318 -7.69 -25.10 -5.83
C CYS A 318 -7.30 -25.58 -4.41
N LEU A 319 -6.01 -25.82 -4.17
CA LEU A 319 -5.52 -26.16 -2.84
C LEU A 319 -5.51 -24.96 -1.89
N ALA A 320 -5.33 -23.75 -2.42
CA ALA A 320 -5.29 -22.50 -1.65
C ALA A 320 -6.70 -21.97 -1.29
N ILE A 321 -7.74 -22.39 -1.99
CA ILE A 321 -9.12 -22.01 -1.69
C ILE A 321 -9.57 -22.64 -0.37
N SER A 322 -10.07 -21.80 0.54
CA SER A 322 -10.46 -22.21 1.90
C SER A 322 -11.90 -22.73 1.97
N ASP A 323 -12.83 -22.06 1.29
CA ASP A 323 -14.23 -22.47 1.22
C ASP A 323 -14.40 -23.71 0.34
N SER A 324 -15.00 -24.76 0.90
CA SER A 324 -15.17 -26.05 0.22
C SER A 324 -16.05 -25.95 -1.03
N ALA A 325 -17.04 -25.05 -1.06
CA ALA A 325 -17.91 -24.91 -2.21
C ALA A 325 -17.18 -24.24 -3.39
N TYR A 326 -16.35 -23.22 -3.14
CA TYR A 326 -15.47 -22.63 -4.16
C TYR A 326 -14.39 -23.61 -4.61
N LYS A 327 -13.86 -24.43 -3.70
CA LYS A 327 -12.86 -25.46 -4.01
C LYS A 327 -13.40 -26.54 -4.94
N ASP A 328 -14.62 -27.02 -4.68
CA ASP A 328 -15.32 -27.96 -5.58
C ASP A 328 -15.52 -27.36 -6.97
N ASN A 329 -15.92 -26.08 -7.04
CA ASN A 329 -16.06 -25.37 -8.32
C ASN A 329 -14.72 -25.26 -9.06
N CYS A 330 -13.63 -25.02 -8.32
CA CYS A 330 -12.28 -24.91 -8.87
C CYS A 330 -11.84 -26.20 -9.56
N TYR A 331 -12.05 -27.35 -8.94
CA TYR A 331 -11.77 -28.64 -9.56
C TYR A 331 -12.68 -28.92 -10.77
N GLY A 332 -13.94 -28.48 -10.72
CA GLY A 332 -14.84 -28.52 -11.87
C GLY A 332 -14.30 -27.72 -13.07
N VAL A 333 -13.80 -26.50 -12.82
CA VAL A 333 -13.16 -25.67 -13.85
C VAL A 333 -11.92 -26.36 -14.43
N LEU A 334 -11.05 -26.93 -13.61
CA LEU A 334 -9.87 -27.66 -14.11
C LEU A 334 -10.29 -28.86 -14.96
N ALA A 335 -11.30 -29.62 -14.52
CA ALA A 335 -11.80 -30.77 -15.26
C ALA A 335 -12.31 -30.38 -16.65
N ASP A 336 -13.02 -29.25 -16.75
CA ASP A 336 -13.52 -28.69 -18.01
C ASP A 336 -12.37 -28.18 -18.91
N VAL A 337 -11.44 -27.40 -18.35
CA VAL A 337 -10.33 -26.79 -19.09
C VAL A 337 -9.35 -27.84 -19.63
N TYR A 338 -9.09 -28.91 -18.86
CA TYR A 338 -8.22 -30.01 -19.27
C TYR A 338 -8.95 -31.15 -19.98
N LYS A 339 -10.30 -31.16 -19.95
CA LYS A 339 -11.12 -32.31 -20.34
C LYS A 339 -10.64 -33.60 -19.68
N ASP A 340 -10.40 -33.51 -18.36
CA ASP A 340 -9.91 -34.61 -17.54
C ASP A 340 -10.79 -34.83 -16.31
N SER A 341 -11.54 -35.93 -16.33
CA SER A 341 -12.43 -36.34 -15.25
C SER A 341 -11.71 -36.68 -13.94
N SER A 342 -10.38 -36.86 -13.97
CA SER A 342 -9.59 -37.14 -12.77
C SER A 342 -9.70 -36.03 -11.72
N TYR A 343 -9.85 -34.77 -12.15
CA TYR A 343 -10.05 -33.64 -11.23
C TYR A 343 -11.37 -33.74 -10.45
N CYS A 344 -12.42 -34.34 -11.02
CA CYS A 344 -13.72 -34.55 -10.37
C CYS A 344 -13.63 -35.46 -9.14
N ALA A 345 -12.56 -36.26 -9.01
CA ALA A 345 -12.35 -37.08 -7.82
C ALA A 345 -12.15 -36.24 -6.55
N ASN A 346 -11.67 -35.00 -6.69
CA ASN A 346 -11.41 -34.09 -5.58
C ASN A 346 -12.65 -33.27 -5.13
N ILE A 347 -13.78 -33.41 -5.83
CA ILE A 347 -15.03 -32.70 -5.51
C ILE A 347 -15.76 -33.47 -4.40
N GLN A 348 -16.12 -32.77 -3.33
CA GLN A 348 -16.83 -33.33 -2.18
C GLN A 348 -18.35 -33.35 -2.39
N ASP A 349 -18.92 -32.29 -2.96
CA ASP A 349 -20.34 -32.23 -3.26
C ASP A 349 -20.70 -33.19 -4.40
N SER A 350 -21.58 -34.15 -4.13
CA SER A 350 -21.95 -35.20 -5.08
C SER A 350 -22.62 -34.66 -6.35
N ALA A 351 -23.41 -33.59 -6.25
CA ALA A 351 -24.10 -33.00 -7.39
C ALA A 351 -23.11 -32.26 -8.30
N LYS A 352 -22.18 -31.48 -7.71
CA LYS A 352 -21.07 -30.86 -8.46
C LYS A 352 -20.15 -31.89 -9.09
N LYS A 353 -19.94 -33.02 -8.42
CA LYS A 353 -19.11 -34.11 -8.95
C LYS A 353 -19.73 -34.73 -10.20
N GLU A 354 -21.03 -34.98 -10.20
CA GLU A 354 -21.75 -35.48 -11.38
C GLU A 354 -21.64 -34.49 -12.55
N MET A 355 -21.92 -33.20 -12.30
CA MET A 355 -21.76 -32.13 -13.30
C MET A 355 -20.32 -32.04 -13.83
N CYS A 356 -19.33 -32.19 -12.95
CA CYS A 356 -17.92 -32.22 -13.33
C CYS A 356 -17.62 -33.36 -14.32
N MET A 357 -18.15 -34.56 -14.07
CA MET A 357 -17.93 -35.72 -14.95
C MET A 357 -18.51 -35.48 -16.36
N GLU A 358 -19.61 -34.73 -16.46
CA GLU A 358 -20.22 -34.35 -17.74
C GLU A 358 -19.36 -33.37 -18.53
N VAL A 359 -18.88 -32.28 -17.88
CA VAL A 359 -18.07 -31.24 -18.56
C VAL A 359 -16.65 -31.70 -18.87
N ALA A 360 -16.12 -32.65 -18.09
CA ALA A 360 -14.81 -33.26 -18.29
C ALA A 360 -14.79 -34.23 -19.49
N ALA A 361 -15.95 -34.69 -19.97
CA ALA A 361 -16.00 -35.55 -21.13
C ALA A 361 -15.47 -34.79 -22.36
N PRO A 362 -14.53 -35.36 -23.13
CA PRO A 362 -14.10 -34.73 -24.37
C PRO A 362 -15.32 -34.60 -25.27
N HIS A 363 -15.71 -33.35 -25.58
CA HIS A 363 -16.71 -33.12 -26.61
C HIS A 363 -16.17 -33.80 -27.87
N GLY A 364 -16.91 -34.78 -28.39
CA GLY A 364 -16.55 -35.46 -29.64
C GLY A 364 -16.23 -34.42 -30.71
N PRO A 365 -15.41 -34.77 -31.73
CA PRO A 365 -14.95 -33.83 -32.74
C PRO A 365 -16.14 -32.99 -33.17
N ALA A 366 -16.05 -31.68 -32.92
CA ALA A 366 -17.13 -30.74 -33.16
C ALA A 366 -17.66 -31.07 -34.54
N GLN A 367 -18.91 -31.52 -34.61
CA GLN A 367 -19.53 -31.71 -35.91
C GLN A 367 -19.64 -30.31 -36.48
N ASP A 368 -18.65 -29.92 -37.29
CA ASP A 368 -18.68 -28.77 -38.19
C ASP A 368 -19.87 -28.99 -39.12
N GLY A 369 -21.05 -28.70 -38.59
CA GLY A 369 -22.27 -28.57 -39.33
C GLY A 369 -22.06 -27.38 -40.24
N ASN A 370 -21.51 -27.65 -41.42
CA ASN A 370 -21.50 -26.81 -42.59
C ASN A 370 -22.98 -26.51 -42.96
N GLN A 371 -23.63 -25.67 -42.17
CA GLN A 371 -24.91 -25.08 -42.50
C GLN A 371 -24.62 -23.93 -43.47
N THR A 372 -24.52 -24.30 -44.74
CA THR A 372 -24.56 -23.40 -45.88
C THR A 372 -25.90 -22.66 -45.86
N SER A 373 -25.99 -21.56 -45.11
CA SER A 373 -27.10 -20.62 -45.21
C SER A 373 -26.90 -19.81 -46.49
N SER A 374 -27.49 -20.31 -47.58
CA SER A 374 -27.72 -19.54 -48.80
C SER A 374 -28.73 -18.43 -48.49
N GLY A 375 -28.24 -17.21 -48.37
CA GLY A 375 -29.03 -15.99 -48.22
C GLY A 375 -28.40 -14.88 -49.04
N ASN A 376 -28.92 -14.69 -50.25
CA ASN A 376 -28.78 -13.48 -51.05
C ASN A 376 -29.19 -12.26 -50.21
N GLU A 377 -28.37 -11.21 -50.15
CA GLU A 377 -28.85 -9.85 -50.45
C GLU A 377 -27.69 -8.86 -50.64
N THR A 378 -27.80 -8.13 -51.74
CA THR A 378 -26.92 -7.09 -52.25
C THR A 378 -27.14 -5.77 -51.52
N GLY A 379 -26.06 -5.11 -51.09
CA GLY A 379 -26.10 -3.72 -50.62
C GLY A 379 -24.72 -3.10 -50.64
N ALA A 380 -24.45 -2.29 -51.67
CA ALA A 380 -23.23 -1.53 -51.84
C ALA A 380 -23.27 -0.22 -51.04
N THR A 381 -22.19 0.10 -50.32
CA THR A 381 -21.77 1.48 -50.05
C THR A 381 -20.27 1.53 -49.74
N ASP A 382 -19.59 2.40 -50.47
CA ASP A 382 -18.18 2.78 -50.33
C ASP A 382 -17.87 3.46 -48.99
N GLY A 383 -16.68 3.23 -48.44
CA GLY A 383 -16.18 3.94 -47.27
C GLY A 383 -14.72 3.61 -46.93
N ALA A 384 -13.90 4.65 -46.86
CA ALA A 384 -12.43 4.63 -46.87
C ALA A 384 -11.76 3.98 -45.65
N GLY A 385 -10.49 3.60 -45.88
CA GLY A 385 -9.68 2.77 -44.99
C GLY A 385 -9.31 3.37 -43.64
N GLN A 386 -9.20 2.48 -42.66
CA GLN A 386 -8.41 2.65 -41.44
C GLN A 386 -7.76 1.31 -41.11
N THR A 387 -6.43 1.32 -41.05
CA THR A 387 -5.60 0.22 -40.59
C THR A 387 -5.56 0.22 -39.07
N ASN A 388 -6.30 -0.67 -38.42
CA ASN A 388 -6.15 -0.98 -37.00
C ASN A 388 -5.65 -2.42 -36.85
N ALA A 389 -4.41 -2.55 -36.39
CA ALA A 389 -3.89 -3.78 -35.83
C ALA A 389 -4.43 -3.93 -34.41
N SER A 390 -5.49 -4.70 -34.26
CA SER A 390 -5.93 -5.27 -32.99
C SER A 390 -6.14 -6.76 -33.26
N GLY A 391 -5.24 -7.58 -32.70
CA GLY A 391 -5.39 -9.02 -32.69
C GLY A 391 -6.50 -9.39 -31.74
N ASP A 392 -7.75 -9.28 -32.20
CA ASP A 392 -8.93 -9.80 -31.54
C ASP A 392 -8.99 -11.31 -31.80
N GLY A 393 -8.27 -12.06 -30.97
CA GLY A 393 -8.47 -13.49 -30.83
C GLY A 393 -9.64 -13.73 -29.89
N GLY A 394 -10.86 -13.48 -30.36
CA GLY A 394 -12.10 -13.78 -29.64
C GLY A 394 -12.14 -15.25 -29.27
N ASN A 395 -11.75 -15.55 -28.03
CA ASN A 395 -11.63 -16.89 -27.51
C ASN A 395 -13.03 -17.35 -27.09
N GLN A 396 -13.61 -18.29 -27.83
CA GLN A 396 -14.95 -18.81 -27.57
C GLN A 396 -15.12 -19.39 -26.14
N SER A 397 -14.01 -19.67 -25.43
CA SER A 397 -14.04 -20.10 -24.02
C SER A 397 -14.41 -18.99 -23.03
N GLU A 398 -14.23 -17.71 -23.36
CA GLU A 398 -14.50 -16.60 -22.44
C GLU A 398 -16.00 -16.38 -22.23
N VAL A 399 -16.81 -16.69 -23.25
CA VAL A 399 -18.28 -16.65 -23.18
C VAL A 399 -18.84 -17.76 -22.28
N ASP A 400 -18.18 -18.92 -22.22
CA ASP A 400 -18.63 -20.04 -21.41
C ASP A 400 -18.12 -19.98 -19.96
N ILE A 401 -16.94 -19.38 -19.73
CA ILE A 401 -16.47 -19.05 -18.37
C ILE A 401 -17.41 -18.06 -17.69
N ASN A 402 -17.84 -17.02 -18.40
CA ASN A 402 -18.77 -16.03 -17.83
C ASN A 402 -20.13 -16.65 -17.45
N LYS A 403 -20.65 -17.63 -18.23
CA LYS A 403 -21.85 -18.37 -17.85
C LYS A 403 -21.64 -19.23 -16.60
N LEU A 404 -20.46 -19.84 -16.47
CA LEU A 404 -20.11 -20.63 -15.29
C LEU A 404 -19.96 -19.73 -14.06
N LEU A 405 -19.31 -18.57 -14.18
CA LEU A 405 -19.22 -17.58 -13.11
C LEU A 405 -20.60 -17.02 -12.73
N ASP A 406 -21.46 -16.72 -13.71
CA ASP A 406 -22.86 -16.33 -13.49
C ASP A 406 -23.65 -17.43 -12.75
N TYR A 407 -23.40 -18.69 -13.10
CA TYR A 407 -24.02 -19.84 -12.44
C TYR A 407 -23.50 -19.99 -11.01
N ILE A 408 -22.21 -19.79 -10.77
CA ILE A 408 -21.60 -19.82 -9.44
C ILE A 408 -22.20 -18.71 -8.58
N ASP A 409 -22.26 -17.47 -9.07
CA ASP A 409 -22.81 -16.32 -8.35
C ASP A 409 -24.30 -16.49 -8.00
N LYS A 410 -25.10 -17.03 -8.94
CA LYS A 410 -26.52 -17.32 -8.69
C LYS A 410 -26.73 -18.38 -7.61
N ASN A 411 -25.80 -19.34 -7.48
CA ASN A 411 -25.94 -20.45 -6.54
C ASN A 411 -25.25 -20.22 -5.18
N THR A 412 -24.29 -19.29 -5.06
CA THR A 412 -23.64 -18.94 -3.79
C THR A 412 -24.41 -17.87 -3.01
N SER A 413 -25.14 -16.98 -3.70
CA SER A 413 -25.91 -15.88 -3.07
C SER A 413 -27.05 -16.34 -2.14
N THR A 414 -27.49 -17.60 -2.22
CA THR A 414 -28.60 -18.12 -1.41
C THR A 414 -28.24 -18.45 0.05
N LYS A 415 -26.97 -18.39 0.47
CA LYS A 415 -26.55 -18.74 1.86
C LYS A 415 -26.18 -17.57 2.77
N GLY A 416 -26.22 -16.31 2.31
CA GLY A 416 -25.68 -15.16 3.05
C GLY A 416 -26.64 -14.40 3.98
N ASN A 417 -27.95 -14.67 3.98
CA ASN A 417 -28.94 -13.89 4.74
C ASN A 417 -29.35 -14.60 6.05
N SER A 418 -28.40 -14.82 6.96
CA SER A 418 -28.70 -15.12 8.37
C SER A 418 -28.36 -13.89 9.20
N THR A 419 -29.39 -13.16 9.59
CA THR A 419 -29.35 -11.94 10.40
C THR A 419 -28.94 -12.25 11.84
N ASP A 420 -27.71 -11.91 12.20
CA ASP A 420 -27.34 -11.66 13.60
C ASP A 420 -27.84 -10.27 14.01
N THR A 421 -29.15 -10.16 14.22
CA THR A 421 -29.74 -9.11 15.06
C THR A 421 -29.61 -9.54 16.51
N ASN A 422 -28.47 -9.24 17.14
CA ASN A 422 -28.35 -9.33 18.58
C ASN A 422 -28.77 -7.99 19.18
N GLY A 423 -29.94 -8.00 19.83
CA GLY A 423 -30.57 -6.83 20.41
C GLY A 423 -29.83 -6.34 21.67
N SER A 424 -29.51 -5.06 21.68
CA SER A 424 -29.28 -4.29 22.90
C SER A 424 -30.62 -3.70 23.37
N ASN A 425 -31.24 -4.39 24.33
CA ASN A 425 -32.33 -3.85 25.14
C ASN A 425 -31.73 -2.99 26.28
N GLU A 426 -32.34 -1.84 26.50
CA GLU A 426 -32.13 -0.94 27.65
C GLU A 426 -32.46 -1.62 28.99
N SER A 427 -31.71 -1.29 30.05
CA SER A 427 -32.24 -0.80 31.34
C SER A 427 -31.12 -0.56 32.35
N GLY A 428 -31.07 0.66 32.92
CA GLY A 428 -30.14 1.06 33.98
C GLY A 428 -29.86 2.55 33.98
#